data_AF-A0ABD1A4J9-F1
#
_entry.id   AF-A0ABD1A4J9-F1
#
_cell.length_a   1.000
_cell.length_b   1.000
_cell.length_c   1.000
_cell.angle_alpha   90.00
_cell.angle_beta   90.00
_cell.angle_gamma   90.00
#
_symmetry.space_group_name_H-M   'P 1'
#
loop_
_entity.id
_entity.type
_entity.pdbx_description
1 polymer ?
#
loop_
_entity_poly.entity_id
_entity_poly.type
_entity_poly.pdbx_seq_one_letter_code
_entity_poly.pdbx_strand_id
1 'polypeptide(L)'
;MSNISGASSGSSTTRRGRVVGVPTVCWCGAQIVGKISKSDPNPYRRYFRCAFAVSNKLMDDNHVFKWVDEALLNEVDRLSSEAKRLEQMVRESEIVFDGAEYEKMVFDKVLMKVEEEVFEKVESVVSESKRYMKKLMIVGIVVCMIVVGLENFI
;
A
#
# COMPACT_ATOMS: atom_id res chain seq x y z
N MET A 1 16.88 18.62 60.35
CA MET A 1 16.60 19.11 58.99
C MET A 1 17.87 19.03 58.18
N SER A 2 17.93 18.09 57.24
CA SER A 2 18.93 18.07 56.17
C SER A 2 18.31 17.28 55.03
N ASN A 3 17.89 18.00 53.99
CA ASN A 3 17.26 17.49 52.79
C ASN A 3 18.28 16.65 52.01
N ILE A 4 18.05 15.35 51.90
CA ILE A 4 18.67 14.53 50.86
C ILE A 4 17.59 14.35 49.79
N SER A 5 17.64 15.22 48.79
CA SER A 5 16.89 15.07 47.55
C SER A 5 17.35 13.78 46.88
N GLY A 6 16.59 12.71 47.08
CA GLY A 6 16.74 11.46 46.32
C GLY A 6 16.28 11.67 44.89
N ALA A 7 17.07 12.37 44.09
CA ALA A 7 16.98 12.29 42.64
C ALA A 7 17.50 10.89 42.26
N SER A 8 16.62 9.89 42.28
CA SER A 8 16.88 8.60 41.64
C SER A 8 16.84 8.80 40.13
N SER A 9 17.91 9.38 39.61
CA SER A 9 18.31 9.23 38.21
C SER A 9 18.60 7.75 38.00
N GLY A 10 17.57 6.98 37.67
CA GLY A 10 17.67 5.56 37.31
C GLY A 10 18.39 5.39 35.97
N SER A 11 19.67 5.76 35.92
CA SER A 11 20.60 5.33 34.88
C SER A 11 21.15 3.97 35.29
N SER A 12 20.38 2.91 35.05
CA SER A 12 20.89 1.55 35.01
C SER A 12 21.05 1.13 33.54
N THR A 13 22.21 1.46 33.00
CA THR A 13 22.78 0.90 31.78
C THR A 13 23.00 -0.61 31.97
N THR A 14 22.02 -1.44 31.59
CA THR A 14 22.29 -2.80 31.13
C THR A 14 21.45 -3.11 29.89
N ARG A 15 22.12 -3.67 28.88
CA ARG A 15 21.62 -3.97 27.54
C ARG A 15 20.60 -5.12 27.54
N ARG A 16 19.43 -4.96 28.18
CA ARG A 16 18.31 -5.92 28.11
C ARG A 16 16.99 -5.17 28.00
N GLY A 17 16.57 -4.94 26.76
CA GLY A 17 15.22 -4.57 26.34
C GLY A 17 14.59 -3.42 27.13
N ARG A 18 14.88 -2.17 26.75
CA ARG A 18 14.01 -1.05 27.11
C ARG A 18 12.62 -1.37 26.54
N VAL A 19 11.67 -1.72 27.40
CA VAL A 19 10.30 -1.98 26.94
C VAL A 19 9.67 -0.65 26.56
N VAL A 20 9.57 -0.39 25.26
CA VAL A 20 8.78 0.70 24.68
C VAL A 20 7.31 0.25 24.68
N GLY A 21 6.39 1.14 25.01
CA GLY A 21 4.97 0.77 25.11
C GLY A 21 4.60 -0.01 26.38
N VAL A 22 3.53 -0.79 26.30
CA VAL A 22 2.99 -1.60 27.41
C VAL A 22 3.74 -2.93 27.53
N PRO A 23 4.39 -3.22 28.68
CA PRO A 23 5.09 -4.48 28.87
C PRO A 23 4.12 -5.66 28.96
N THR A 24 4.37 -6.69 28.15
CA THR A 24 3.57 -7.93 28.11
C THR A 24 4.19 -9.05 28.93
N VAL A 25 5.52 -9.15 28.95
CA VAL A 25 6.27 -10.18 29.68
C VAL A 25 7.58 -9.60 30.23
N CYS A 26 8.03 -10.10 31.38
CA CYS A 26 9.35 -9.77 31.91
C CYS A 26 10.42 -10.64 31.24
N TRP A 27 11.66 -10.16 31.16
CA TRP A 27 12.80 -10.94 30.65
C TRP A 27 13.05 -12.27 31.41
N CYS A 28 12.53 -12.41 32.63
CA CYS A 28 12.57 -13.65 33.42
C CYS A 28 11.45 -14.66 33.07
N GLY A 29 10.61 -14.36 32.08
CA GLY A 29 9.46 -15.19 31.68
C GLY A 29 8.19 -14.98 32.50
N ALA A 30 8.26 -14.27 33.62
CA ALA A 30 7.09 -13.97 34.44
C ALA A 30 6.16 -12.95 33.76
N GLN A 31 4.85 -13.13 33.99
CA GLN A 31 3.82 -12.19 33.56
C GLN A 31 3.98 -10.81 34.21
N ILE A 32 3.36 -9.81 33.58
CA ILE A 32 3.30 -8.44 34.09
C ILE A 32 2.00 -8.22 34.85
N VAL A 33 2.10 -7.57 36.02
CA VAL A 33 0.95 -7.24 36.87
C VAL A 33 0.89 -5.73 37.12
N GLY A 34 -0.34 -5.22 37.27
CA GLY A 34 -0.58 -3.83 37.66
C GLY A 34 -0.48 -3.65 39.18
N LYS A 35 0.22 -2.61 39.61
CA LYS A 35 0.37 -2.22 41.02
C LYS A 35 0.05 -0.74 41.20
N ILE A 36 -0.28 -0.37 42.43
CA ILE A 36 -0.49 1.01 42.85
C ILE A 36 0.68 1.39 43.76
N SER A 37 1.33 2.51 43.44
CA SER A 37 2.43 3.04 44.23
C SER A 37 1.94 3.54 45.58
N LYS A 38 2.69 3.17 46.61
CA LYS A 38 2.49 3.62 48.00
C LYS A 38 3.61 4.58 48.45
N SER A 39 4.44 5.05 47.52
CA SER A 39 5.54 5.96 47.84
C SER A 39 5.03 7.39 47.96
N ASP A 40 5.61 8.15 48.89
CA ASP A 40 5.30 9.57 49.08
C ASP A 40 5.48 10.44 47.83
N PRO A 41 6.54 10.26 46.99
CA PRO A 41 6.69 11.09 45.79
C PRO A 41 5.70 10.72 44.67
N ASN A 42 5.14 9.51 44.67
CA ASN A 42 4.20 9.06 43.62
C ASN A 42 3.02 8.31 44.25
N PRO A 43 2.20 8.96 45.09
CA PRO A 43 1.13 8.28 45.80
C PRO A 43 0.04 7.89 44.81
N TYR A 44 -0.50 6.68 44.94
CA TYR A 44 -1.59 6.14 44.11
C TYR A 44 -1.30 6.00 42.60
N ARG A 45 -0.09 6.35 42.13
CA ARG A 45 0.28 6.21 40.72
C ARG A 45 0.38 4.73 40.34
N ARG A 46 -0.18 4.35 39.19
CA ARG A 46 -0.21 2.96 38.71
C ARG A 46 1.04 2.61 37.92
N TYR A 47 1.59 1.42 38.14
CA TYR A 47 2.74 0.91 37.40
C TYR A 47 2.58 -0.58 37.06
N PHE A 48 3.23 -1.00 35.99
CA PHE A 48 3.45 -2.38 35.60
C PHE A 48 4.71 -2.93 36.29
N ARG A 49 4.62 -4.15 36.82
CA ARG A 49 5.74 -4.85 37.47
C ARG A 49 5.75 -6.33 37.09
N CYS A 50 6.93 -6.92 37.06
CA CYS A 50 7.09 -8.37 37.01
C CYS A 50 6.39 -9.08 38.18
N ALA A 51 5.54 -10.07 37.90
CA ALA A 51 4.85 -10.87 38.91
C ALA A 51 5.82 -11.58 39.87
N PHE A 52 6.90 -12.16 39.34
CA PHE A 52 7.92 -12.83 40.16
C PHE A 52 8.58 -11.87 41.15
N ALA A 53 8.93 -10.66 40.72
CA ALA A 53 9.53 -9.65 41.60
C ALA A 53 8.55 -9.21 42.70
N VAL A 54 7.26 -9.09 42.36
CA VAL A 54 6.20 -8.77 43.34
C VAL A 54 6.05 -9.90 44.36
N SER A 55 5.94 -11.15 43.91
CA SER A 55 5.74 -12.31 44.79
C SER A 55 6.90 -12.52 45.76
N ASN A 56 8.13 -12.28 45.30
CA ASN A 56 9.35 -12.43 46.11
C ASN A 56 9.74 -11.14 46.86
N LYS A 57 8.92 -10.08 46.78
CA LYS A 57 9.17 -8.78 47.43
C LYS A 57 10.57 -8.21 47.13
N LEU A 58 11.04 -8.39 45.90
CA LEU A 58 12.35 -7.90 45.48
C LEU A 58 12.37 -6.35 45.50
N MET A 59 13.48 -5.80 45.97
CA MET A 59 13.76 -4.36 46.02
C MET A 59 15.04 -4.10 45.23
N ASP A 60 15.08 -2.98 44.51
CA ASP A 60 16.24 -2.57 43.67
C ASP A 60 16.71 -3.65 42.68
N ASP A 61 15.77 -4.41 42.13
CA ASP A 61 16.04 -5.44 41.13
C ASP A 61 15.91 -4.90 39.68
N ASN A 62 16.40 -5.69 38.73
CA ASN A 62 16.38 -5.36 37.30
C ASN A 62 15.17 -5.95 36.55
N HIS A 63 14.12 -6.39 37.24
CA HIS A 63 12.88 -6.82 36.56
C HIS A 63 12.12 -5.63 35.99
N VAL A 64 11.17 -5.93 35.09
CA VAL A 64 10.34 -4.91 34.45
C VAL A 64 9.62 -4.05 35.50
N PHE A 65 9.79 -2.74 35.36
CA PHE A 65 9.04 -1.67 36.02
C PHE A 65 8.71 -0.62 34.97
N LYS A 66 7.46 -0.20 34.87
CA LYS A 66 7.08 0.92 34.01
C LYS A 66 5.81 1.60 34.50
N TRP A 67 5.76 2.92 34.49
CA TRP A 67 4.53 3.64 34.81
C TRP A 67 3.46 3.43 33.74
N VAL A 68 2.21 3.29 34.16
CA VAL A 68 1.10 2.96 33.24
C VAL A 68 0.84 4.11 32.26
N ASP A 69 0.84 5.34 32.73
CA ASP A 69 0.69 6.55 31.90
C ASP A 69 1.78 6.65 30.84
N GLU A 70 3.05 6.47 31.21
CA GLU A 70 4.19 6.46 30.27
C GLU A 70 4.09 5.32 29.27
N ALA A 71 3.68 4.13 29.71
CA ALA A 71 3.49 2.98 28.84
C ALA A 71 2.40 3.24 27.79
N LEU A 72 1.28 3.84 28.20
CA LEU A 72 0.16 4.17 27.30
C LEU A 72 0.51 5.31 26.35
N LEU A 73 1.20 6.37 26.81
CA LEU A 73 1.68 7.45 25.95
C LEU A 73 2.57 6.92 24.83
N ASN A 74 3.51 6.02 25.15
CA ASN A 74 4.35 5.38 24.13
C ASN A 74 3.53 4.60 23.09
N GLU A 75 2.45 3.92 23.48
CA GLU A 75 1.57 3.23 22.52
C GLU A 75 0.81 4.22 21.65
N VAL A 76 0.28 5.30 22.23
CA VAL A 76 -0.41 6.35 21.48
C VAL A 76 0.52 6.99 20.45
N ASP A 77 1.76 7.30 20.82
CA ASP A 77 2.75 7.88 19.90
C ASP A 77 3.12 6.93 18.76
N ARG A 78 3.27 5.63 19.08
CA ARG A 78 3.53 4.59 18.08
C ARG A 78 2.35 4.46 17.11
N LEU A 79 1.14 4.33 17.63
CA LEU A 79 -0.08 4.20 16.84
C LEU A 79 -0.35 5.44 15.98
N SER A 80 -0.11 6.64 16.51
CA SER A 80 -0.21 7.90 15.76
C SER A 80 0.76 7.92 14.58
N SER A 81 1.98 7.44 14.79
CA SER A 81 3.01 7.36 13.75
C SER A 81 2.65 6.33 12.67
N GLU A 82 2.14 5.16 13.07
CA GLU A 82 1.66 4.11 12.16
C GLU A 82 0.44 4.57 11.35
N ALA A 83 -0.50 5.28 11.99
CA ALA A 83 -1.68 5.85 11.32
C ALA A 83 -1.27 6.85 10.23
N LYS A 84 -0.37 7.79 10.54
CA LYS A 84 0.16 8.76 9.54
C LYS A 84 0.81 8.07 8.35
N ARG A 85 1.58 7.00 8.60
CA ARG A 85 2.23 6.22 7.54
C ARG A 85 1.20 5.49 6.67
N LEU A 86 0.18 4.90 7.29
CA LEU A 86 -0.92 4.22 6.57
C LEU A 86 -1.71 5.21 5.71
N GLU A 87 -2.08 6.36 6.27
CA GLU A 87 -2.74 7.42 5.52
C GLU A 87 -1.92 7.90 4.32
N GLN A 88 -0.60 8.01 4.47
CA GLN A 88 0.29 8.36 3.36
C GLN A 88 0.29 7.30 2.25
N MET A 89 0.42 6.02 2.60
CA MET A 89 0.40 4.94 1.61
C MET A 89 -0.94 4.87 0.87
N VAL A 90 -2.07 5.12 1.55
CA VAL A 90 -3.39 5.17 0.91
C VAL A 90 -3.45 6.30 -0.11
N ARG A 91 -3.01 7.52 0.26
CA ARG A 91 -2.97 8.66 -0.67
C ARG A 91 -2.07 8.39 -1.87
N GLU A 92 -0.89 7.81 -1.66
CA GLU A 92 0.03 7.45 -2.73
C GLU A 92 -0.57 6.40 -3.67
N SER A 93 -1.27 5.40 -3.13
CA SER A 93 -1.97 4.39 -3.92
C SER A 93 -3.11 4.95 -4.74
N GLU A 94 -3.88 5.91 -4.20
CA GLU A 94 -4.97 6.59 -4.90
C GLU A 94 -4.43 7.36 -6.12
N ILE A 95 -3.34 8.11 -5.94
CA ILE A 95 -2.66 8.84 -7.03
C ILE A 95 -2.19 7.88 -8.14
N VAL A 96 -1.62 6.73 -7.77
CA VAL A 96 -1.16 5.72 -8.75
C VAL A 96 -2.34 5.10 -9.50
N PHE A 97 -3.46 4.86 -8.82
CA PHE A 97 -4.67 4.31 -9.43
C PHE A 97 -5.28 5.30 -10.44
N ASP A 98 -5.47 6.55 -10.04
CA ASP A 98 -5.93 7.62 -10.93
C ASP A 98 -4.98 7.81 -12.11
N GLY A 99 -3.68 7.67 -11.84
CA GLY A 99 -2.59 7.55 -12.82
C GLY A 99 -2.87 6.49 -13.90
N ALA A 100 -3.07 5.26 -13.46
CA ALA A 100 -3.31 4.14 -14.36
C ALA A 100 -4.64 4.28 -15.13
N GLU A 101 -5.68 4.83 -14.51
CA GLU A 101 -6.98 5.04 -15.16
C GLU A 101 -6.90 6.11 -16.25
N TYR A 102 -6.20 7.22 -16.01
CA TYR A 102 -6.00 8.24 -17.06
C TYR A 102 -5.21 7.65 -18.23
N GLU A 103 -4.13 6.89 -17.96
CA GLU A 103 -3.26 6.35 -18.99
C GLU A 103 -4.05 5.38 -19.89
N LYS A 104 -4.84 4.51 -19.26
CA LYS A 104 -5.75 3.61 -19.97
C LYS A 104 -6.77 4.37 -20.81
N MET A 105 -7.40 5.41 -20.27
CA MET A 105 -8.35 6.24 -21.02
C MET A 105 -7.70 6.89 -22.24
N VAL A 106 -6.47 7.40 -22.10
CA VAL A 106 -5.72 7.99 -23.21
C VAL A 106 -5.40 6.93 -24.27
N PHE A 107 -4.95 5.75 -23.85
CA PHE A 107 -4.66 4.64 -24.76
C PHE A 107 -5.91 4.18 -25.52
N ASP A 108 -7.02 3.95 -24.83
CA ASP A 108 -8.29 3.54 -25.42
C ASP A 108 -8.79 4.57 -26.45
N LYS A 109 -8.67 5.88 -26.14
CA LYS A 109 -9.03 6.96 -27.07
C LYS A 109 -8.15 6.99 -28.31
N VAL A 110 -6.84 6.75 -28.17
CA VAL A 110 -5.92 6.65 -29.30
C VAL A 110 -6.23 5.42 -30.15
N LEU A 111 -6.51 4.28 -29.51
CA LEU A 111 -6.88 3.04 -30.19
C LEU A 111 -8.15 3.24 -31.04
N MET A 112 -9.20 3.84 -30.48
CA MET A 112 -10.44 4.11 -31.23
C MET A 112 -10.20 4.99 -32.47
N LYS A 113 -9.36 6.04 -32.35
CA LYS A 113 -9.01 6.89 -33.51
C LYS A 113 -8.28 6.11 -34.59
N VAL A 114 -7.33 5.26 -34.20
CA VAL A 114 -6.57 4.44 -35.16
C VAL A 114 -7.48 3.42 -35.83
N GLU A 115 -8.38 2.78 -35.08
CA GLU A 115 -9.36 1.84 -35.63
C GLU A 115 -10.27 2.52 -36.65
N GLU A 116 -10.75 3.74 -36.37
CA GLU A 116 -11.55 4.54 -37.31
C GLU A 116 -10.77 4.89 -38.58
N GLU A 117 -9.54 5.43 -38.45
CA GLU A 117 -8.68 5.76 -39.59
C GLU A 117 -8.34 4.53 -40.46
N VAL A 118 -8.10 3.37 -39.84
CA VAL A 118 -7.84 2.11 -40.54
C VAL A 118 -9.09 1.62 -41.25
N PHE A 119 -10.26 1.70 -40.60
CA PHE A 119 -11.52 1.29 -41.20
C PHE A 119 -11.83 2.10 -42.47
N GLU A 120 -11.68 3.43 -42.42
CA GLU A 120 -11.87 4.30 -43.59
C GLU A 120 -10.90 3.95 -44.73
N LYS A 121 -9.61 3.73 -44.42
CA LYS A 121 -8.61 3.33 -45.42
C LYS A 121 -8.93 1.97 -46.04
N VAL A 122 -9.35 0.99 -45.25
CA VAL A 122 -9.74 -0.33 -45.76
C VAL A 122 -10.96 -0.22 -46.66
N GLU A 123 -11.99 0.53 -46.26
CA GLU A 123 -13.21 0.71 -47.06
C GLU A 123 -12.90 1.39 -48.40
N SER A 124 -12.08 2.44 -48.41
CA SER A 124 -11.67 3.12 -49.65
C SER A 124 -10.97 2.17 -50.63
N VAL A 125 -9.98 1.38 -50.17
CA VAL A 125 -9.26 0.39 -50.99
C VAL A 125 -10.20 -0.70 -51.52
N VAL A 126 -11.13 -1.20 -50.69
CA VAL A 126 -12.14 -2.16 -51.12
C VAL A 126 -13.04 -1.58 -52.20
N SER A 127 -13.44 -0.31 -52.07
CA SER A 127 -14.28 0.38 -53.06
C SER A 127 -13.58 0.55 -54.42
N GLU A 128 -12.28 0.84 -54.40
CA GLU A 128 -11.46 0.99 -55.61
C GLU A 128 -11.26 -0.35 -56.33
N SER A 129 -10.94 -1.40 -55.58
CA SER A 129 -10.80 -2.76 -56.11
C SER A 129 -12.10 -3.26 -56.75
N LYS A 130 -13.25 -3.04 -56.11
CA LYS A 130 -14.57 -3.37 -56.69
C LYS A 130 -14.82 -2.63 -58.01
N ARG A 131 -14.48 -1.33 -58.08
CA ARG A 131 -14.61 -0.54 -59.32
C ARG A 131 -13.69 -1.07 -60.41
N TYR A 132 -12.45 -1.41 -60.08
CA TYR A 132 -11.49 -1.99 -61.02
C TYR A 132 -11.96 -3.35 -61.56
N MET A 133 -12.42 -4.26 -60.68
CA MET A 133 -12.97 -5.56 -61.10
C MET A 133 -14.17 -5.41 -62.04
N LYS A 134 -15.11 -4.50 -61.75
CA LYS A 134 -16.24 -4.22 -62.65
C LYS A 134 -15.77 -3.81 -64.04
N LYS A 135 -14.72 -2.98 -64.14
CA LYS A 135 -14.14 -2.59 -65.44
C LYS A 135 -13.53 -3.79 -66.17
N LEU A 136 -12.75 -4.61 -65.48
CA LEU A 136 -12.15 -5.81 -66.07
C LEU A 136 -13.19 -6.81 -66.58
N MET A 137 -14.28 -7.04 -65.83
CA MET A 137 -15.37 -7.92 -66.24
C MET A 137 -16.00 -7.47 -67.56
N ILE A 138 -16.24 -6.16 -67.72
CA ILE A 138 -16.79 -5.60 -68.97
C ILE A 138 -15.81 -5.81 -70.12
N VAL A 139 -14.52 -5.51 -69.93
CA VAL A 139 -13.49 -5.72 -70.95
C VAL A 139 -13.44 -7.20 -71.35
N GLY A 140 -13.47 -8.12 -70.38
CA GLY A 140 -13.48 -9.56 -70.65
C GLY A 140 -14.69 -10.01 -71.48
N ILE A 141 -15.89 -9.51 -71.18
CA ILE A 141 -17.10 -9.81 -71.97
C ILE A 141 -16.95 -9.30 -73.41
N VAL A 142 -16.49 -8.07 -73.59
CA VAL A 142 -16.29 -7.49 -74.94
C VAL A 142 -15.30 -8.31 -75.75
N VAL A 143 -14.16 -8.71 -75.14
CA VAL A 143 -13.17 -9.58 -75.80
C VAL A 143 -13.79 -10.92 -76.20
N CYS A 144 -14.58 -11.55 -75.31
CA CYS A 144 -15.25 -12.82 -75.64
C CYS A 144 -16.24 -12.67 -76.82
N MET A 145 -17.03 -11.60 -76.84
CA MET A 145 -17.99 -11.35 -77.92
C MET A 145 -17.29 -11.18 -79.28
N ILE A 146 -16.12 -10.52 -79.31
CA ILE A 146 -15.32 -10.36 -80.52
C ILE A 146 -14.78 -11.71 -81.01
N VAL A 147 -14.23 -12.53 -80.11
CA VAL A 147 -13.68 -13.85 -80.46
C VAL A 147 -14.76 -14.77 -81.05
N VAL A 148 -15.90 -14.90 -80.36
CA VAL A 148 -17.02 -15.73 -80.85
C VAL A 148 -17.58 -15.20 -82.18
N GLY A 149 -17.67 -13.87 -82.34
CA GLY A 149 -18.11 -13.27 -83.60
C GLY A 149 -17.18 -13.56 -84.78
N LEU A 150 -15.86 -13.59 -84.54
CA LEU A 150 -14.86 -13.94 -85.55
C LEU A 150 -14.89 -15.45 -85.89
N GLU A 151 -15.12 -16.32 -84.91
CA GLU A 151 -15.27 -17.77 -85.12
C GLU A 151 -16.52 -18.15 -85.92
N ASN A 152 -17.58 -17.32 -85.89
CA ASN A 152 -18.82 -17.54 -86.66
C ASN A 152 -18.79 -16.92 -88.07
N PHE A 153 -17.73 -16.18 -88.43
CA PHE A 153 -17.60 -15.49 -89.71
C PHE A 153 -16.57 -16.16 -90.66
N ILE A 154 -15.84 -17.16 -90.18
CA ILE A 154 -14.93 -18.03 -90.96
C ILE A 154 -15.67 -19.33 -91.29
#